data_AF-P71390-F1
#
_entry.id   AF-P71390-F1
#
_cell.length_a   1.000
_cell.length_b   1.000
_cell.length_c   1.000
_cell.angle_alpha   90.00
_cell.angle_beta   90.00
_cell.angle_gamma   90.00
#
_symmetry.space_group_name_H-M   'P 1'
#
loop_
_entity.id
_entity.type
_entity.pdbx_description
1 polymer ?
#
loop_
_entity_poly.entity_id
_entity_poly.type
_entity_poly.pdbx_seq_one_letter_code
_entity_poly.pdbx_strand_id
1 'polypeptide(L)' 'MQSIKTIRCTFCNKLLAKVGTVGYLEIKCPRCKVINFTK' A
#
# COMPACT_ATOMS: atom_id res chain seq x y z
N MET A 1 -14.23 3.08 15.81
CA MET A 1 -13.76 2.14 14.78
C MET A 1 -12.65 2.82 13.99
N GLN A 2 -11.44 2.26 13.94
CA GLN A 2 -10.37 2.85 13.13
C GLN A 2 -10.67 2.64 11.65
N SER A 3 -10.60 3.69 10.83
CA SER A 3 -10.79 3.59 9.38
C SER A 3 -9.59 2.88 8.76
N ILE A 4 -9.82 1.69 8.20
CA ILE A 4 -8.80 0.92 7.51
C ILE A 4 -8.81 1.31 6.03
N LYS A 5 -7.69 1.84 5.54
CA LYS A 5 -7.45 2.10 4.12
C LYS A 5 -6.75 0.89 3.49
N THR A 6 -7.16 0.55 2.27
CA THR A 6 -6.46 -0.46 1.46
C THR A 6 -5.45 0.22 0.55
N ILE A 7 -4.19 -0.21 0.61
CA ILE A 7 -3.15 0.25 -0.30
C ILE A 7 -2.95 -0.83 -1.36
N ARG A 8 -3.08 -0.43 -2.62
CA ARG A 8 -2.87 -1.29 -3.78
C ARG A 8 -1.68 -0.80 -4.58
N CYS A 9 -1.04 -1.73 -5.29
CA CYS A 9 0.05 -1.41 -6.18
C CYS A 9 -0.45 -0.54 -7.35
N THR A 10 0.20 0.60 -7.56
CA THR A 10 -0.05 1.51 -8.68
C THR A 10 0.17 0.89 -10.05
N PHE A 11 0.97 -0.18 -10.15
CA PHE A 11 1.28 -0.83 -11.42
C PHE A 11 0.36 -2.02 -11.74
N CYS A 12 0.20 -2.96 -10.80
CA CYS A 12 -0.53 -4.20 -11.05
C CYS A 12 -1.84 -4.35 -10.26
N ASN A 13 -2.25 -3.30 -9.54
CA ASN A 13 -3.44 -3.27 -8.69
C ASN A 13 -3.51 -4.38 -7.61
N LYS A 14 -2.39 -5.08 -7.35
CA LYS A 14 -2.30 -6.09 -6.28
C LYS A 14 -2.48 -5.40 -4.93
N LEU A 15 -3.30 -5.97 -4.05
CA LEU A 15 -3.40 -5.52 -2.66
C LEU A 15 -2.05 -5.71 -1.96
N LEU A 16 -1.50 -4.63 -1.41
CA LEU A 16 -0.20 -4.62 -0.73
C LEU A 16 -0.38 -4.65 0.79
N ALA A 17 -1.26 -3.81 1.30
CA ALA A 17 -1.52 -3.71 2.73
C ALA A 17 -2.94 -3.20 3.02
N LYS A 18 -3.45 -3.53 4.20
CA LYS A 18 -4.58 -2.86 4.83
C LYS A 18 -4.01 -2.12 6.04
N VAL A 19 -4.06 -0.80 6.01
CA VAL A 19 -3.43 0.03 7.04
C VAL A 19 -4.47 0.94 7.68
N GLY A 20 -4.31 1.23 8.97
CA GLY A 20 -5.02 2.33 9.62
C GLY A 20 -4.40 3.67 9.22
N THR A 21 -4.43 4.64 10.13
CA THR A 21 -3.72 5.91 9.96
C THR A 21 -2.21 5.65 9.95
N VAL A 22 -1.54 6.01 8.85
CA VAL A 22 -0.08 5.92 8.70
C VAL A 22 0.37 7.23 8.07
N GLY A 23 1.42 7.85 8.63
CA GLY A 23 1.96 9.11 8.10
C GLY A 23 2.88 8.93 6.89
N TYR A 24 3.56 7.78 6.78
CA TYR A 24 4.38 7.43 5.63
C TYR A 24 4.52 5.91 5.53
N LEU A 25 4.20 5.33 4.38
CA LEU A 25 4.43 3.92 4.10
C LEU A 25 5.14 3.77 2.76
N GLU A 26 6.26 3.04 2.76
CA GLU A 26 6.88 2.50 1.55
C GLU A 26 6.78 0.98 1.56
N ILE A 27 6.31 0.41 0.46
CA ILE A 27 6.17 -1.04 0.30
C ILE A 27 6.50 -1.46 -1.13
N LYS A 28 7.42 -2.41 -1.26
CA LYS A 28 7.74 -3.02 -2.54
C LYS A 28 6.66 -4.03 -2.92
N CYS A 29 6.12 -3.91 -4.13
CA CYS A 29 5.18 -4.90 -4.65
C CYS A 29 5.91 -6.22 -4.94
N PRO A 30 5.53 -7.36 -4.32
CA PRO A 30 6.19 -8.65 -4.59
C PRO A 30 5.88 -9.21 -5.99
N ARG A 31 4.86 -8.68 -6.69
CA ARG A 31 4.49 -9.13 -8.04
C ARG A 31 5.30 -8.41 -9.13
N CYS A 32 5.27 -7.08 -9.14
CA CYS A 32 5.94 -6.29 -10.19
C CYS A 32 7.24 -5.62 -9.74
N LYS A 33 7.63 -5.77 -8.47
CA LYS A 33 8.83 -5.18 -7.85
C LYS A 33 8.86 -3.65 -7.82
N VAL A 34 7.79 -2.98 -8.26
CA VAL A 34 7.60 -1.52 -8.14
C VAL A 34 7.52 -1.13 -6.66
N ILE A 35 8.20 -0.05 -6.29
CA ILE A 35 8.12 0.54 -4.96
C ILE A 35 6.90 1.46 -4.92
N ASN A 36 5.98 1.18 -4.00
CA ASN A 36 4.78 1.96 -3.77
C ASN A 36 4.94 2.76 -2.49
N PHE A 37 4.67 4.07 -2.57
CA PHE A 37 4.66 4.96 -1.42
C PHE A 37 3.25 5.48 -1.16
N THR A 38 2.90 5.71 0.09
CA THR A 38 1.64 6.34 0.51
C THR A 38 1.98 7.33 1.64
N LYS A 39 1.50 8.56 1.48
CA LYS A 39 1.59 9.66 2.44
C LYS A 39 0.20 9.92 3.02
#